data_AF-G2SXU4-F1
#
_entry.id   AF-G2SXU4-F1
#
_cell.length_a   1.000
_cell.length_b   1.000
_cell.length_c   1.000
_cell.angle_alpha   90.00
_cell.angle_beta   90.00
_cell.angle_gamma   90.00
#
_symmetry.space_group_name_H-M   'P 1'
#
loop_
_entity.id
_entity.type
_entity.pdbx_description
1 polymer ?
#
loop_
_entity_poly.entity_id
_entity_poly.type
_entity_poly.pdbx_seq_one_letter_code
_entity_poly.pdbx_strand_id
1 'polypeptide(L)'
;MGFQCCPQIMGLQRQGHVTKSNKRGAGKFICAEMGADRISSSEIIRHEDSKHNTYTNYIDGENFSSGFKLWDYIEKQGDTIEVKCTDKRTGQEVIRYRKSKADAVLGYAYVIKPPAEVTEQWTDEQKAKFYEDSFDAMCEIMPEVFSHENRLFTAIHVDEGFSLADEHLHGAGIPRNADGKYTGNLIDAKHLSLMQQEFPKHMRDKGWDIEDNDVTDWQKYNTDKQYRDERKVYLEQKKKDGKGGLTPNQYRKFLAQKKIK
;
A
#
# COMPACT_ATOMS: atom_id res chain seq x y z
N MET A 1 -25.76 5.39 -4.58
CA MET A 1 -24.66 5.52 -5.56
C MET A 1 -23.47 4.94 -4.84
N GLY A 2 -22.81 3.96 -5.44
CA GLY A 2 -21.66 3.34 -4.83
C GLY A 2 -20.46 4.29 -4.83
N PHE A 3 -19.34 3.83 -4.29
CA PHE A 3 -18.10 4.62 -4.25
C PHE A 3 -16.92 3.85 -4.81
N GLN A 4 -15.86 4.53 -5.23
CA GLN A 4 -14.63 3.89 -5.69
C GLN A 4 -13.59 3.89 -4.57
N CYS A 5 -12.99 2.72 -4.31
CA CYS A 5 -11.83 2.59 -3.44
C CYS A 5 -10.99 1.38 -3.89
N CYS A 6 -9.68 1.47 -3.72
CA CYS A 6 -8.77 0.34 -3.86
C CYS A 6 -7.50 0.65 -3.06
N PRO A 7 -6.89 -0.35 -2.40
CA PRO A 7 -5.62 -0.18 -1.72
C PRO A 7 -4.56 0.31 -2.70
N GLN A 8 -3.84 1.37 -2.30
CA GLN A 8 -2.65 1.84 -2.98
C GLN A 8 -1.45 1.13 -2.38
N ILE A 9 -0.82 0.24 -3.14
CA ILE A 9 0.24 -0.64 -2.63
C ILE A 9 1.59 -0.24 -3.23
N MET A 10 2.64 -0.33 -2.42
CA MET A 10 4.03 -0.18 -2.89
C MET A 10 4.96 -1.21 -2.24
N GLY A 11 5.97 -1.63 -3.01
CA GLY A 11 7.10 -2.38 -2.48
C GLY A 11 8.11 -1.47 -1.82
N LEU A 12 8.62 -1.88 -0.65
CA LEU A 12 9.61 -1.14 0.14
C LEU A 12 10.99 -1.76 -0.03
N GLN A 13 11.98 -0.92 -0.32
CA GLN A 13 13.37 -1.27 -0.56
C GLN A 13 14.30 -0.47 0.35
N ARG A 14 15.56 -0.92 0.46
CA ARG A 14 16.60 -0.17 1.18
C ARG A 14 16.86 1.17 0.50
N GLN A 15 17.01 2.22 1.30
CA GLN A 15 17.13 3.61 0.85
C GLN A 15 18.22 3.82 -0.23
N GLY A 16 19.36 3.14 -0.12
CA GLY A 16 20.48 3.28 -1.06
C GLY A 16 20.23 2.72 -2.47
N HIS A 17 19.15 1.95 -2.67
CA HIS A 17 18.84 1.29 -3.95
C HIS A 17 17.60 1.83 -4.63
N VAL A 18 17.06 2.92 -4.09
CA VAL A 18 15.92 3.61 -4.66
C VAL A 18 16.40 4.43 -5.86
N THR A 19 15.96 4.07 -7.06
CA THR A 19 16.42 4.72 -8.30
C THR A 19 15.98 6.19 -8.36
N LYS A 20 16.66 7.02 -9.17
CA LYS A 20 16.24 8.43 -9.43
C LYS A 20 14.78 8.55 -9.88
N SER A 21 14.24 7.53 -10.55
CA SER A 21 12.86 7.46 -11.03
C SER A 21 11.87 6.91 -9.98
N ASN A 22 12.33 6.27 -8.90
CA ASN A 22 11.46 5.61 -7.94
C ASN A 22 11.76 5.97 -6.47
N LYS A 23 12.12 7.23 -6.18
CA LYS A 23 12.38 7.79 -4.81
C LYS A 23 11.35 7.41 -3.72
N ARG A 24 10.19 6.90 -4.12
CA ARG A 24 9.03 6.52 -3.29
C ARG A 24 9.17 5.15 -2.60
N GLY A 25 10.14 4.32 -2.99
CA GLY A 25 10.33 2.98 -2.40
C GLY A 25 11.27 2.94 -1.18
N ALA A 26 11.71 4.09 -0.67
CA ALA A 26 12.64 4.16 0.47
C ALA A 26 11.93 3.74 1.76
N GLY A 27 11.98 2.45 2.09
CA GLY A 27 11.18 1.86 3.15
C GLY A 27 11.33 2.57 4.50
N LYS A 28 12.55 2.97 4.86
CA LYS A 28 12.83 3.74 6.08
C LYS A 28 12.00 5.02 6.18
N PHE A 29 11.91 5.79 5.10
CA PHE A 29 11.15 7.04 5.10
C PHE A 29 9.65 6.80 5.04
N ILE A 30 9.20 5.86 4.20
CA ILE A 30 7.77 5.53 4.10
C ILE A 30 7.23 5.02 5.44
N CYS A 31 7.92 4.09 6.09
CA CYS A 31 7.53 3.62 7.41
C CYS A 31 7.52 4.78 8.42
N ALA A 32 8.52 5.66 8.42
CA ALA A 32 8.58 6.80 9.33
C ALA A 32 7.52 7.89 9.04
N GLU A 33 7.04 8.04 7.80
CA GLU A 33 5.89 8.89 7.47
C GLU A 33 4.58 8.28 7.98
N MET A 34 4.45 6.95 7.91
CA MET A 34 3.32 6.19 8.42
C MET A 34 3.29 6.07 9.95
N GLY A 35 4.44 5.98 10.60
CA GLY A 35 4.54 5.82 12.04
C GLY A 35 4.39 7.14 12.79
N ALA A 36 4.41 7.05 14.12
CA ALA A 36 4.37 8.22 15.02
C ALA A 36 5.57 9.17 14.85
N ASP A 37 6.62 8.76 14.12
CA ASP A 37 7.73 9.65 13.78
C ASP A 37 7.28 10.81 12.87
N ARG A 38 6.22 10.62 12.06
CA ARG A 38 5.55 11.61 11.20
C ARG A 38 6.52 12.60 10.54
N ILE A 39 7.51 12.07 9.83
CA ILE A 39 8.65 12.86 9.33
C ILE A 39 8.35 13.76 8.12
N SER A 40 7.16 13.64 7.53
CA SER A 40 6.80 14.39 6.33
C SER A 40 6.57 15.87 6.66
N SER A 41 7.09 16.76 5.82
CA SER A 41 6.88 18.21 5.92
C SER A 41 5.73 18.71 5.04
N SER A 42 4.84 17.81 4.60
CA SER A 42 3.75 18.20 3.72
C SER A 42 2.78 19.13 4.43
N GLU A 43 2.45 20.25 3.78
CA GLU A 43 1.52 21.26 4.30
C GLU A 43 0.11 20.71 4.54
N ILE A 44 -0.22 19.54 3.98
CA ILE A 44 -1.53 18.89 4.17
C ILE A 44 -1.65 18.20 5.53
N ILE A 45 -0.53 17.98 6.23
CA ILE A 45 -0.49 17.34 7.53
C ILE A 45 -0.67 18.43 8.60
N ARG A 46 -1.68 18.23 9.44
CA ARG A 46 -1.95 19.03 10.64
C ARG A 46 -1.25 18.36 11.80
N HIS A 47 0.03 18.68 12.02
CA HIS A 47 0.84 18.00 13.02
C HIS A 47 0.25 18.07 14.44
N GLU A 48 -0.54 19.10 14.76
CA GLU A 48 -1.29 19.23 16.01
C GLU A 48 -2.33 18.11 16.22
N ASP A 49 -2.82 17.52 15.14
CA ASP A 49 -3.80 16.44 15.12
C ASP A 49 -3.15 15.06 15.12
N SER A 50 -1.83 14.93 14.87
CA SER A 50 -1.13 13.64 14.82
C SER A 50 -1.22 12.83 16.12
N LYS A 51 -1.50 13.50 17.25
CA LYS A 51 -1.79 12.87 18.55
C LYS A 51 -3.07 12.03 18.55
N HIS A 52 -3.96 12.23 17.57
CA HIS A 52 -5.21 11.50 17.40
C HIS A 52 -5.06 10.28 16.47
N ASN A 53 -3.91 10.12 15.82
CA ASN A 53 -3.63 8.92 15.05
C ASN A 53 -3.54 7.70 15.98
N THR A 54 -4.03 6.57 15.50
CA THR A 54 -3.93 5.30 16.23
C THR A 54 -2.98 4.37 15.50
N TYR A 55 -2.29 3.51 16.26
CA TYR A 55 -1.27 2.62 15.74
C TYR A 55 -1.50 1.23 16.32
N THR A 56 -1.42 0.20 15.48
CA THR A 56 -1.46 -1.20 15.92
C THR A 56 -0.22 -1.91 15.42
N ASN A 57 0.43 -2.60 16.33
CA ASN A 57 1.63 -3.39 16.10
C ASN A 57 1.26 -4.88 16.23
N TYR A 58 1.69 -5.69 15.27
CA TYR A 58 1.42 -7.13 15.22
C TYR A 58 2.70 -7.97 15.40
N ILE A 59 3.81 -7.35 15.82
CA ILE A 59 5.07 -8.03 16.10
C ILE A 59 5.06 -8.51 17.54
N ASP A 60 5.10 -9.83 17.72
CA ASP A 60 5.07 -10.47 19.04
C ASP A 60 6.15 -9.92 19.98
N GLY A 61 5.71 -9.51 21.19
CA GLY A 61 6.60 -9.01 22.25
C GLY A 61 7.10 -7.58 22.05
N GLU A 62 6.71 -6.91 20.97
CA GLU A 62 7.06 -5.52 20.70
C GLU A 62 5.84 -4.62 20.93
N ASN A 63 6.08 -3.41 21.42
CA ASN A 63 5.05 -2.37 21.47
C ASN A 63 5.67 -1.05 21.04
N PHE A 64 5.40 -0.67 19.79
CA PHE A 64 5.85 0.60 19.25
C PHE A 64 4.87 1.16 18.22
N SER A 65 4.84 2.48 18.13
CA SER A 65 4.21 3.26 17.05
C SER A 65 5.21 3.86 16.06
N SER A 66 6.52 3.72 16.31
CA SER A 66 7.59 4.25 15.44
C SER A 66 7.74 3.43 14.17
N GLY A 67 7.67 4.12 13.04
CA GLY A 67 7.97 3.61 11.72
C GLY A 67 9.44 3.33 11.48
N PHE A 68 10.36 4.04 12.15
CA PHE A 68 11.78 3.69 12.12
C PHE A 68 12.02 2.29 12.72
N LYS A 69 11.41 2.00 13.87
CA LYS A 69 11.50 0.66 14.49
C LYS A 69 10.90 -0.42 13.61
N LEU A 70 9.78 -0.13 12.95
CA LEU A 70 9.19 -1.04 11.95
C LEU A 70 10.18 -1.38 10.84
N TRP A 71 10.81 -0.35 10.25
CA TRP A 71 11.75 -0.58 9.16
C TRP A 71 12.99 -1.35 9.62
N ASP A 72 13.54 -1.03 10.79
CA ASP A 72 14.67 -1.75 11.36
C ASP A 72 14.34 -3.26 11.55
N TYR A 73 13.11 -3.58 11.96
CA TYR A 73 12.62 -4.96 12.03
C TYR A 73 12.57 -5.61 10.64
N ILE A 74 11.94 -4.97 9.64
CA ILE A 74 11.83 -5.48 8.26
C ILE A 74 13.23 -5.72 7.65
N GLU A 75 14.16 -4.78 7.86
CA GLU A 75 15.52 -4.89 7.34
C GLU A 75 16.30 -6.03 8.01
N LYS A 76 16.16 -6.20 9.33
CA LYS A 76 16.73 -7.33 10.07
C LYS A 76 16.21 -8.66 9.52
N GLN A 77 14.90 -8.78 9.30
CA GLN A 77 14.28 -9.96 8.70
C GLN A 77 14.84 -10.26 7.30
N GLY A 78 15.08 -9.22 6.50
CA GLY A 78 15.70 -9.34 5.17
C GLY A 78 17.21 -9.65 5.20
N ASP A 79 17.89 -9.48 6.33
CA ASP A 79 19.31 -9.77 6.52
C ASP A 79 19.55 -11.20 7.05
N THR A 80 18.53 -11.83 7.64
CA THR A 80 18.61 -13.15 8.27
C THR A 80 17.74 -14.19 7.58
N ILE A 81 17.78 -14.25 6.24
CA ILE A 81 16.98 -15.23 5.48
C ILE A 81 17.62 -16.61 5.61
N GLU A 82 16.85 -17.57 6.12
CA GLU A 82 17.25 -18.97 6.19
C GLU A 82 17.24 -19.62 4.81
N VAL A 83 18.33 -20.31 4.48
CA VAL A 83 18.49 -21.07 3.25
C VAL A 83 18.91 -22.48 3.62
N LYS A 84 18.02 -23.45 3.36
CA LYS A 84 18.36 -24.87 3.43
C LYS A 84 19.28 -25.23 2.28
N CYS A 85 20.43 -25.80 2.57
CA CYS A 85 21.36 -26.30 1.55
C CYS A 85 22.05 -27.59 1.98
N THR A 86 22.51 -28.36 1.01
CA THR A 86 23.32 -29.55 1.26
C THR A 86 24.78 -29.16 1.42
N ASP A 87 25.40 -29.56 2.52
CA ASP A 87 26.84 -29.42 2.69
C ASP A 87 27.58 -30.36 1.72
N LYS A 88 28.40 -29.80 0.84
CA LYS A 88 29.10 -30.56 -0.20
C LYS A 88 30.13 -31.55 0.35
N ARG A 89 30.60 -31.39 1.59
CA ARG A 89 31.59 -32.27 2.23
C ARG A 89 30.94 -33.44 2.94
N THR A 90 29.81 -33.21 3.60
CA THR A 90 29.14 -34.24 4.43
C THR A 90 27.90 -34.83 3.80
N GLY A 91 27.34 -34.20 2.76
CA GLY A 91 26.08 -34.59 2.14
C GLY A 91 24.83 -34.30 2.99
N GLN A 92 24.99 -33.69 4.16
CA GLN A 92 23.88 -33.42 5.09
C GLN A 92 23.21 -32.07 4.80
N GLU A 93 21.94 -31.95 5.14
CA GLU A 93 21.22 -30.67 5.11
C GLU A 93 21.70 -29.77 6.24
N VAL A 94 22.01 -28.52 5.91
CA VAL A 94 22.40 -27.47 6.86
C VAL A 94 21.60 -26.20 6.56
N ILE A 95 21.32 -25.44 7.61
CA ILE A 95 20.72 -24.09 7.48
C ILE A 95 21.85 -23.08 7.40
N ARG A 96 21.80 -22.21 6.39
CA ARG A 96 22.70 -21.05 6.26
C ARG A 96 21.87 -19.78 6.17
N TYR A 97 22.37 -18.71 6.77
CA TYR A 97 21.74 -17.40 6.67
C TYR A 97 22.33 -16.62 5.50
N ARG A 98 21.48 -15.93 4.74
CA ARG A 98 21.90 -15.01 3.68
C ARG A 98 21.15 -13.70 3.80
N LYS A 99 21.86 -12.63 3.46
CA LYS A 99 21.26 -11.33 3.24
C LYS A 99 20.52 -11.32 1.89
N SER A 100 19.34 -10.73 1.88
CA SER A 100 18.61 -10.40 0.65
C SER A 100 19.47 -9.54 -0.29
N LYS A 101 19.15 -9.56 -1.58
CA LYS A 101 19.79 -8.65 -2.54
C LYS A 101 19.54 -7.20 -2.13
N ALA A 102 20.47 -6.33 -2.47
CA ALA A 102 20.43 -4.94 -2.03
C ALA A 102 19.23 -4.17 -2.61
N ASP A 103 18.78 -4.56 -3.81
CA ASP A 103 17.60 -4.07 -4.53
C ASP A 103 16.32 -4.90 -4.27
N ALA A 104 16.35 -5.85 -3.34
CA ALA A 104 15.16 -6.63 -3.03
C ALA A 104 14.07 -5.77 -2.39
N VAL A 105 12.81 -6.04 -2.75
CA VAL A 105 11.64 -5.56 -2.03
C VAL A 105 11.52 -6.37 -0.73
N LEU A 106 11.79 -5.74 0.40
CA LEU A 106 11.83 -6.38 1.72
C LEU A 106 10.50 -6.29 2.46
N GLY A 107 9.72 -5.26 2.16
CA GLY A 107 8.44 -5.01 2.78
C GLY A 107 7.44 -4.49 1.77
N TYR A 108 6.22 -4.31 2.21
CA TYR A 108 5.19 -3.59 1.48
C TYR A 108 4.58 -2.52 2.38
N ALA A 109 4.07 -1.46 1.77
CA ALA A 109 3.15 -0.53 2.40
C ALA A 109 1.88 -0.44 1.56
N TYR A 110 0.75 -0.22 2.22
CA TYR A 110 -0.53 0.01 1.56
C TYR A 110 -1.31 1.14 2.24
N VAL A 111 -2.12 1.84 1.45
CA VAL A 111 -3.05 2.86 1.94
C VAL A 111 -4.46 2.53 1.48
N ILE A 112 -5.41 2.52 2.41
CA ILE A 112 -6.85 2.40 2.14
C ILE A 112 -7.49 3.71 2.53
N LYS A 113 -8.02 4.42 1.52
CA LYS A 113 -8.69 5.70 1.69
C LYS A 113 -10.05 5.67 0.97
N PRO A 114 -11.13 5.27 1.65
CA PRO A 114 -12.48 5.50 1.13
C PRO A 114 -12.76 7.02 1.02
N PRO A 115 -13.70 7.45 0.15
CA PRO A 115 -14.07 8.87 0.06
C PRO A 115 -14.67 9.39 1.38
N ALA A 116 -14.30 10.61 1.77
CA ALA A 116 -14.76 11.21 3.02
C ALA A 116 -16.30 11.33 3.07
N GLU A 117 -16.95 11.66 1.95
CA GLU A 117 -18.41 11.75 1.87
C GLU A 117 -19.13 10.42 2.18
N VAL A 118 -18.43 9.29 2.06
CA VAL A 118 -18.94 7.96 2.39
C VAL A 118 -18.70 7.66 3.88
N THR A 119 -17.50 7.94 4.37
CA THR A 119 -17.11 7.59 5.74
C THR A 119 -17.66 8.51 6.81
N GLU A 120 -18.10 9.73 6.46
CA GLU A 120 -18.77 10.65 7.38
C GLU A 120 -20.02 10.05 8.04
N GLN A 121 -20.66 9.08 7.38
CA GLN A 121 -21.87 8.42 7.87
C GLN A 121 -21.58 7.09 8.58
N TRP A 122 -20.32 6.65 8.61
CA TRP A 122 -19.93 5.37 9.20
C TRP A 122 -19.63 5.51 10.69
N THR A 123 -20.05 4.52 11.48
CA THR A 123 -19.58 4.34 12.85
C THR A 123 -18.12 3.88 12.85
N ASP A 124 -17.44 3.99 14.00
CA ASP A 124 -16.07 3.50 14.13
C ASP A 124 -15.97 1.98 13.90
N GLU A 125 -17.00 1.21 14.27
CA GLU A 125 -17.08 -0.23 13.98
C GLU A 125 -17.19 -0.50 12.48
N GLN A 126 -17.95 0.33 11.74
CA GLN A 126 -18.05 0.19 10.29
C GLN A 126 -16.72 0.52 9.61
N LYS A 127 -16.02 1.57 10.05
CA LYS A 127 -14.68 1.91 9.54
C LYS A 127 -13.68 0.78 9.82
N ALA A 128 -13.62 0.30 11.07
CA ALA A 128 -12.75 -0.81 11.45
C ALA A 128 -13.05 -2.06 10.62
N LYS A 129 -14.33 -2.40 10.45
CA LYS A 129 -14.74 -3.51 9.60
C LYS A 129 -14.33 -3.29 8.14
N PHE A 130 -14.50 -2.10 7.58
CA PHE A 130 -14.11 -1.80 6.20
C PHE A 130 -12.62 -2.02 5.98
N TYR A 131 -11.79 -1.56 6.92
CA TYR A 131 -10.34 -1.73 6.82
C TYR A 131 -9.89 -3.19 6.96
N GLU A 132 -10.47 -3.97 7.87
CA GLU A 132 -10.17 -5.40 7.98
C GLU A 132 -10.68 -6.17 6.75
N ASP A 133 -11.92 -5.94 6.32
CA ASP A 133 -12.47 -6.55 5.10
C ASP A 133 -11.62 -6.22 3.85
N SER A 134 -11.09 -5.00 3.79
CA SER A 134 -10.17 -4.57 2.73
C SER A 134 -8.86 -5.36 2.76
N PHE A 135 -8.31 -5.61 3.95
CA PHE A 135 -7.09 -6.40 4.07
C PHE A 135 -7.35 -7.89 3.79
N ASP A 136 -8.50 -8.42 4.18
CA ASP A 136 -8.95 -9.77 3.81
C ASP A 136 -9.05 -9.90 2.28
N ALA A 137 -9.67 -8.93 1.61
CA ALA A 137 -9.74 -8.91 0.15
C ALA A 137 -8.33 -8.88 -0.48
N MET A 138 -7.38 -8.13 0.08
CA MET A 138 -5.99 -8.16 -0.37
C MET A 138 -5.36 -9.55 -0.22
N CYS A 139 -5.59 -10.22 0.91
CA CYS A 139 -5.12 -11.59 1.17
C CYS A 139 -5.75 -12.60 0.20
N GLU A 140 -7.03 -12.46 -0.10
CA GLU A 140 -7.75 -13.34 -1.05
C GLU A 140 -7.24 -13.16 -2.50
N ILE A 141 -6.94 -11.92 -2.91
CA ILE A 141 -6.50 -11.62 -4.29
C ILE A 141 -5.02 -11.98 -4.50
N MET A 142 -4.16 -11.76 -3.50
CA MET A 142 -2.72 -12.03 -3.58
C MET A 142 -2.19 -12.75 -2.32
N PRO A 143 -2.60 -14.01 -2.07
CA PRO A 143 -2.23 -14.76 -0.86
C PRO A 143 -0.74 -15.08 -0.76
N GLU A 144 -0.02 -15.09 -1.89
CA GLU A 144 1.43 -15.27 -1.91
C GLU A 144 2.19 -14.06 -1.34
N VAL A 145 1.53 -12.91 -1.17
CA VAL A 145 2.13 -11.64 -0.73
C VAL A 145 1.52 -11.18 0.58
N PHE A 146 0.19 -11.21 0.70
CA PHE A 146 -0.54 -10.71 1.85
C PHE A 146 -1.12 -11.86 2.67
N SER A 147 -0.92 -11.76 3.98
CA SER A 147 -1.55 -12.58 5.01
C SER A 147 -1.57 -11.79 6.30
N HIS A 148 -2.42 -12.15 7.27
CA HIS A 148 -2.41 -11.49 8.58
C HIS A 148 -1.07 -11.70 9.30
N GLU A 149 -0.43 -12.85 9.14
CA GLU A 149 0.91 -13.12 9.71
C GLU A 149 2.00 -12.20 9.11
N ASN A 150 1.83 -11.82 7.85
CA ASN A 150 2.74 -10.91 7.17
C ASN A 150 2.48 -9.44 7.51
N ARG A 151 1.30 -9.09 8.04
CA ARG A 151 0.95 -7.72 8.43
C ARG A 151 1.61 -7.41 9.75
N LEU A 152 2.51 -6.43 9.76
CA LEU A 152 3.29 -6.09 10.95
C LEU A 152 2.79 -4.84 11.65
N PHE A 153 2.15 -3.94 10.91
CA PHE A 153 1.79 -2.62 11.41
C PHE A 153 0.60 -2.03 10.67
N THR A 154 -0.25 -1.31 11.39
CA THR A 154 -1.27 -0.41 10.82
C THR A 154 -1.27 0.92 11.57
N ALA A 155 -1.61 1.99 10.87
CA ALA A 155 -1.83 3.31 11.41
C ALA A 155 -3.09 3.93 10.80
N ILE A 156 -3.99 4.43 11.64
CA ILE A 156 -5.12 5.23 11.18
C ILE A 156 -4.73 6.69 11.34
N HIS A 157 -4.65 7.39 10.21
CA HIS A 157 -4.29 8.80 10.15
C HIS A 157 -5.54 9.65 10.01
N VAL A 158 -5.75 10.58 10.94
CA VAL A 158 -6.84 11.57 10.92
C VAL A 158 -6.32 13.00 10.74
N ASP A 159 -5.00 13.15 10.64
CA ASP A 159 -4.28 14.42 10.66
C ASP A 159 -3.92 14.94 9.26
N GLU A 160 -4.49 14.36 8.20
CA GLU A 160 -4.26 14.79 6.82
C GLU A 160 -5.56 15.31 6.17
N GLY A 161 -5.47 15.90 4.97
CA GLY A 161 -6.64 16.34 4.20
C GLY A 161 -7.23 17.68 4.65
N PHE A 162 -8.55 17.84 4.46
CA PHE A 162 -9.29 19.06 4.77
C PHE A 162 -10.14 18.96 6.05
N SER A 163 -10.39 17.75 6.56
CA SER A 163 -11.11 17.51 7.82
C SER A 163 -10.63 16.21 8.48
N LEU A 164 -11.12 15.91 9.69
CA LEU A 164 -10.90 14.61 10.33
C LEU A 164 -11.58 13.45 9.60
N ALA A 165 -12.56 13.74 8.72
CA ALA A 165 -13.23 12.73 7.88
C ALA A 165 -12.35 12.24 6.71
N ASP A 166 -11.22 12.91 6.45
CA ASP A 166 -10.18 12.44 5.51
C ASP A 166 -9.32 11.30 6.09
N GLU A 167 -9.86 10.59 7.08
CA GLU A 167 -9.26 9.41 7.70
C GLU A 167 -8.88 8.37 6.65
N HIS A 168 -7.71 7.77 6.84
CA HIS A 168 -7.26 6.66 6.01
C HIS A 168 -6.33 5.75 6.80
N LEU A 169 -6.34 4.47 6.43
CA LEU A 169 -5.45 3.48 7.00
C LEU A 169 -4.18 3.38 6.15
N HIS A 170 -3.04 3.44 6.82
CA HIS A 170 -1.78 2.92 6.32
C HIS A 170 -1.52 1.56 6.95
N GLY A 171 -0.93 0.65 6.20
CA GLY A 171 -0.44 -0.60 6.75
C GLY A 171 0.85 -1.04 6.08
N ALA A 172 1.59 -1.91 6.76
CA ALA A 172 2.85 -2.43 6.26
C ALA A 172 3.12 -3.83 6.77
N GLY A 173 3.96 -4.54 6.00
CA GLY A 173 4.28 -5.92 6.28
C GLY A 173 5.45 -6.44 5.46
N ILE A 174 5.70 -7.75 5.58
CA ILE A 174 6.74 -8.46 4.83
C ILE A 174 6.06 -9.38 3.82
N PRO A 175 6.41 -9.31 2.52
CA PRO A 175 5.83 -10.20 1.52
C PRO A 175 6.49 -11.58 1.61
N ARG A 176 5.87 -12.53 2.33
CA ARG A 176 6.30 -13.94 2.39
C ARG A 176 5.16 -14.88 2.04
N ASN A 177 5.44 -15.94 1.28
CA ASN A 177 4.44 -16.98 1.11
C ASN A 177 4.41 -17.95 2.30
N ALA A 178 3.52 -18.96 2.25
CA ALA A 178 3.36 -19.96 3.30
C ALA A 178 4.65 -20.78 3.61
N ASP A 179 5.59 -20.86 2.65
CA ASP A 179 6.90 -21.49 2.88
C ASP A 179 7.91 -20.56 3.59
N GLY A 180 7.50 -19.32 3.90
CA GLY A 180 8.37 -18.27 4.42
C GLY A 180 9.29 -17.62 3.38
N LYS A 181 9.10 -17.90 2.08
CA LYS A 181 9.93 -17.32 1.01
C LYS A 181 9.48 -15.91 0.71
N TYR A 182 10.43 -14.98 0.53
CA TYR A 182 10.14 -13.62 0.11
C TYR A 182 9.52 -13.56 -1.29
N THR A 183 8.42 -12.84 -1.43
CA THR A 183 7.63 -12.69 -2.66
C THR A 183 7.47 -11.23 -3.09
N GLY A 184 8.32 -10.32 -2.59
CA GLY A 184 8.25 -8.89 -2.91
C GLY A 184 8.36 -8.56 -4.41
N ASN A 185 8.89 -9.47 -5.24
CA ASN A 185 8.91 -9.34 -6.70
C ASN A 185 7.52 -9.45 -7.35
N LEU A 186 6.52 -9.98 -6.63
CA LEU A 186 5.12 -10.03 -7.09
C LEU A 186 4.40 -8.69 -6.90
N ILE A 187 5.00 -7.73 -6.20
CA ILE A 187 4.48 -6.36 -6.10
C ILE A 187 4.90 -5.58 -7.35
N ASP A 188 4.29 -5.93 -8.48
CA ASP A 188 4.57 -5.39 -9.80
C ASP A 188 3.31 -4.80 -10.46
N ALA A 189 3.49 -4.16 -11.62
CA ALA A 189 2.39 -3.53 -12.33
C ALA A 189 1.26 -4.51 -12.72
N LYS A 190 1.59 -5.79 -12.97
CA LYS A 190 0.62 -6.80 -13.35
C LYS A 190 -0.29 -7.14 -12.17
N HIS A 191 0.29 -7.46 -11.01
CA HIS A 191 -0.49 -7.84 -9.83
C HIS A 191 -1.21 -6.64 -9.21
N LEU A 192 -0.62 -5.44 -9.28
CA LEU A 192 -1.33 -4.22 -8.88
C LEU A 192 -2.51 -3.91 -9.80
N SER A 193 -2.43 -4.24 -11.10
CA SER A 193 -3.58 -4.12 -12.00
C SER A 193 -4.67 -5.15 -11.68
N LEU A 194 -4.29 -6.37 -11.29
CA LEU A 194 -5.23 -7.39 -10.81
C LEU A 194 -5.94 -6.93 -9.54
N MET A 195 -5.21 -6.36 -8.57
CA MET A 195 -5.79 -5.79 -7.36
C MET A 195 -6.87 -4.73 -7.70
N GLN A 196 -6.58 -3.82 -8.64
CA GLN A 196 -7.53 -2.80 -9.06
C GLN A 196 -8.81 -3.38 -9.70
N GLN A 197 -8.71 -4.56 -10.34
CA GLN A 197 -9.81 -5.25 -11.02
C GLN A 197 -10.67 -6.07 -10.06
N GLU A 198 -10.03 -6.81 -9.14
CA GLU A 198 -10.72 -7.77 -8.29
C GLU A 198 -11.17 -7.17 -6.95
N PHE A 199 -10.46 -6.18 -6.41
CA PHE A 199 -10.77 -5.61 -5.11
C PHE A 199 -12.23 -5.14 -4.96
N PRO A 200 -12.83 -4.40 -5.92
CA PRO A 200 -14.23 -4.02 -5.83
C PRO A 200 -15.18 -5.22 -5.76
N LYS A 201 -14.89 -6.32 -6.45
CA LYS A 201 -15.72 -7.54 -6.43
C LYS A 201 -15.69 -8.18 -5.05
N HIS A 202 -14.49 -8.40 -4.50
CA HIS A 202 -14.31 -8.98 -3.17
C HIS A 202 -14.98 -8.13 -2.08
N MET A 203 -14.86 -6.80 -2.18
CA MET A 203 -15.50 -5.90 -1.23
C MET A 203 -17.03 -5.89 -1.35
N ARG A 204 -17.60 -6.02 -2.55
CA ARG A 204 -19.05 -6.22 -2.73
C ARG A 204 -19.53 -7.53 -2.13
N ASP A 205 -18.77 -8.62 -2.28
CA ASP A 205 -19.10 -9.91 -1.67
C ASP A 205 -19.12 -9.85 -0.14
N LYS A 206 -18.33 -8.91 0.44
CA LYS A 206 -18.33 -8.59 1.88
C LYS A 206 -19.41 -7.58 2.30
N GLY A 207 -20.25 -7.12 1.36
CA GLY A 207 -21.42 -6.26 1.61
C GLY A 207 -21.19 -4.76 1.42
N TRP A 208 -20.07 -4.34 0.82
CA TRP A 208 -19.77 -2.92 0.58
C TRP A 208 -20.28 -2.44 -0.78
N ASP A 209 -20.94 -1.27 -0.82
CA ASP A 209 -21.44 -0.64 -2.06
C ASP A 209 -20.30 0.06 -2.84
N ILE A 210 -19.38 -0.75 -3.36
CA ILE A 210 -18.19 -0.28 -4.07
C ILE A 210 -18.32 -0.50 -5.59
N GLU A 211 -17.97 0.53 -6.36
CA GLU A 211 -17.98 0.52 -7.82
C GLU A 211 -16.65 -0.01 -8.39
N ASP A 212 -16.72 -0.54 -9.61
CA ASP A 212 -15.50 -0.95 -10.32
C ASP A 212 -14.60 0.27 -10.60
N ASN A 213 -13.29 0.04 -10.49
CA ASN A 213 -12.30 1.05 -10.83
C ASN A 213 -12.20 1.24 -12.35
N ASP A 214 -11.80 2.44 -12.78
CA ASP A 214 -11.46 2.71 -14.18
C ASP A 214 -10.12 2.03 -14.56
N VAL A 215 -10.22 0.75 -14.90
CA VAL A 215 -9.09 -0.10 -15.33
C VAL A 215 -9.07 -0.28 -16.84
N THR A 216 -7.88 -0.27 -17.42
CA THR A 216 -7.73 -0.64 -18.83
C THR A 216 -7.91 -2.14 -18.98
N ASP A 217 -8.85 -2.56 -19.81
CA ASP A 217 -8.96 -3.95 -20.26
C ASP A 217 -7.83 -4.20 -21.28
N TRP A 218 -6.72 -4.75 -20.82
CA TRP A 218 -5.56 -4.99 -21.66
C TRP A 218 -5.78 -6.06 -22.71
N GLN A 219 -6.69 -7.02 -22.48
CA GLN A 219 -7.03 -8.04 -23.48
C GLN A 219 -7.77 -7.39 -24.65
N LYS A 220 -8.80 -6.58 -24.36
CA LYS A 220 -9.50 -5.80 -25.37
C LYS A 220 -8.60 -4.76 -26.01
N TYR A 221 -7.75 -4.07 -25.26
CA TYR A 221 -6.77 -3.12 -25.78
C TYR A 221 -5.84 -3.73 -26.84
N ASN A 222 -5.43 -4.99 -26.65
CA ASN A 222 -4.54 -5.69 -27.57
C ASN A 222 -5.27 -6.22 -28.80
N THR A 223 -6.55 -6.56 -28.69
CA THR A 223 -7.33 -7.25 -29.75
C THR A 223 -8.29 -6.35 -30.53
N ASP A 224 -8.76 -5.26 -29.92
CA ASP A 224 -9.74 -4.32 -30.48
C ASP A 224 -9.09 -2.96 -30.73
N LYS A 225 -8.94 -2.61 -32.01
CA LYS A 225 -8.35 -1.33 -32.43
C LYS A 225 -9.20 -0.14 -32.00
N GLN A 226 -10.53 -0.25 -32.09
CA GLN A 226 -11.43 0.86 -31.74
C GLN A 226 -11.31 1.17 -30.26
N TYR A 227 -11.44 0.15 -29.41
CA TYR A 227 -11.29 0.32 -27.96
C TYR A 227 -9.92 0.90 -27.59
N ARG A 228 -8.84 0.41 -28.23
CA ARG A 228 -7.49 0.95 -28.00
C ARG A 228 -7.39 2.44 -28.32
N ASP A 229 -7.94 2.88 -29.45
CA ASP A 229 -7.86 4.27 -29.89
C ASP A 229 -8.72 5.18 -28.98
N GLU A 230 -9.93 4.75 -28.64
CA GLU A 230 -10.80 5.43 -27.66
C GLU A 230 -10.12 5.53 -26.28
N ARG A 231 -9.51 4.45 -25.80
CA ARG A 231 -8.81 4.41 -24.52
C ARG A 231 -7.60 5.34 -24.50
N LYS A 232 -6.83 5.44 -25.60
CA LYS A 232 -5.72 6.38 -25.71
C LYS A 232 -6.20 7.82 -25.59
N VAL A 233 -7.24 8.20 -26.33
CA VAL A 233 -7.83 9.56 -26.27
C VAL A 233 -8.30 9.87 -24.84
N TYR A 234 -9.02 8.94 -24.22
CA TYR A 234 -9.47 9.08 -22.83
C TYR A 234 -8.29 9.30 -21.86
N LEU A 235 -7.24 8.47 -21.94
CA LEU A 235 -6.07 8.58 -21.07
C LEU A 235 -5.28 9.88 -21.31
N GLU A 236 -5.19 10.35 -22.54
CA GLU A 236 -4.58 11.65 -22.88
C GLU A 236 -5.39 12.82 -22.32
N GLN A 237 -6.71 12.77 -22.42
CA GLN A 237 -7.58 13.78 -21.82
C GLN A 237 -7.44 13.79 -20.30
N LYS A 238 -7.45 12.61 -19.66
CA LYS A 238 -7.27 12.47 -18.20
C LYS A 238 -5.92 13.04 -17.72
N LYS A 239 -4.85 12.92 -18.53
CA LYS A 239 -3.56 13.57 -18.27
C LYS A 239 -3.66 15.09 -18.38
N LYS A 240 -4.33 15.62 -19.40
CA LYS A 240 -4.55 17.07 -19.60
C LYS A 240 -5.43 17.67 -18.49
N ASP A 241 -6.40 16.92 -18.00
CA ASP A 241 -7.29 17.32 -16.90
C ASP A 241 -6.56 17.43 -15.55
N GLY A 242 -5.26 17.07 -15.50
CA GLY A 242 -4.36 17.35 -14.39
C GLY A 242 -4.61 16.51 -13.13
N LYS A 243 -5.49 15.52 -13.18
CA LYS A 243 -5.83 14.68 -12.01
C LYS A 243 -4.77 13.64 -11.66
N GLY A 244 -3.81 13.36 -12.55
CA GLY A 244 -2.80 12.32 -12.37
C GLY A 244 -1.39 12.87 -12.15
N GLY A 245 -0.67 12.31 -11.18
CA GLY A 245 0.77 12.58 -10.97
C GLY A 245 1.11 13.84 -10.17
N LEU A 246 0.13 14.52 -9.60
CA LEU A 246 0.34 15.65 -8.70
C LEU A 246 0.89 15.16 -7.34
N THR A 247 1.84 15.89 -6.76
CA THR A 247 2.19 15.74 -5.35
C THR A 247 1.02 16.16 -4.46
N PRO A 248 0.96 15.73 -3.19
CA PRO A 248 -0.14 16.11 -2.30
C PRO A 248 -0.36 17.63 -2.21
N ASN A 249 0.72 18.42 -2.13
CA ASN A 249 0.64 19.89 -2.15
C ASN A 249 0.11 20.44 -3.48
N GLN A 250 0.51 19.86 -4.62
CA GLN A 250 0.00 20.25 -5.94
C GLN A 250 -1.49 19.94 -6.08
N TYR A 251 -1.92 18.77 -5.58
CA TYR A 251 -3.32 18.38 -5.57
C TYR A 251 -4.18 19.31 -4.70
N ARG A 252 -3.70 19.68 -3.52
CA ARG A 252 -4.37 20.67 -2.65
C ARG A 252 -4.54 22.03 -3.36
N LYS A 253 -3.49 22.52 -4.03
CA LYS A 253 -3.56 23.77 -4.80
C LYS A 253 -4.56 23.67 -5.96
N PHE A 254 -4.58 22.55 -6.67
CA PHE A 254 -5.55 22.29 -7.73
C PHE A 254 -6.99 22.31 -7.21
N LEU A 255 -7.27 21.65 -6.09
CA LEU A 255 -8.61 21.66 -5.46
C LEU A 255 -9.02 23.05 -4.98
N ALA A 256 -8.10 23.80 -4.36
CA ALA A 256 -8.36 25.17 -3.92
C ALA A 256 -8.72 26.10 -5.09
N GLN A 257 -8.03 25.96 -6.23
CA GLN A 257 -8.34 26.73 -7.45
C GLN A 257 -9.69 26.38 -8.06
N LYS A 258 -10.15 25.13 -7.93
CA LYS A 258 -11.47 24.71 -8.41
C LYS A 258 -12.63 25.18 -7.53
N LYS A 259 -12.45 25.28 -6.21
CA LYS A 259 -13.48 25.82 -5.30
C LYS A 259 -13.77 27.33 -5.50
N ILE A 260 -12.94 28.03 -6.29
CA ILE A 260 -13.06 29.47 -6.60
C ILE A 260 -13.81 29.70 -7.93
N LYS A 261 -14.14 28.65 -8.69
CA LYS A 261 -14.96 28.73 -9.91
C LYS A 261 -16.36 28.18 -9.67
#